data_AF-A0A7S0SX81-F1
#
_entry.id   AF-A0A7S0SX81-F1
#
_cell.length_a   1.000
_cell.length_b   1.000
_cell.length_c   1.000
_cell.angle_alpha   90.00
_cell.angle_beta   90.00
_cell.angle_gamma   90.00
#
_symmetry.space_group_name_H-M   'P 1'
#
loop_
_entity.id
_entity.type
_entity.pdbx_description
1 polymer ?
#
loop_
_entity_poly.entity_id
_entity_poly.type
_entity_poly.pdbx_seq_one_letter_code
_entity_poly.pdbx_strand_id
1 'polypeptide(L)'
;PNSLIMLAQSPGGLKLALPDLSIFNKQNSNRETISMYTNITNINDHTSVKAQLDQTIQFDSRVYPSVLTKPDISSYLPSDTSTAITSGGKVITVSDALNKLSFTKSNSNEIIKSSMEIIETAIKPVFLTNSRLREMTEHLTSERITGYYPVTKEEICHCIERVLIKLNTTINISQSEALIGALSRPLSLIQGPPGTGKTRTAGLILTTLIEIYNTRMKQGGFLAKGIKVNRILACAHSNLASDNILEQLILANIKVVRIGRPVNIHTSLWNYTLDCLLDNEYEYKIAKQNLNLAFKFLSETVPELTDGKSITQLKKDIATYKKELAEVEQACVYRILNDADVIVSTCIGAGSDILRDFVETYGLRFSTVLIDEACQSAESNLFPTLVYGCERLILVGDQNQLPPFVSSPLALEQGLGISLFARLISGGLEPYLLTEQYRMHPDIANFSSTEFYSGKVKTAIAKEDRPIPRGFNWPNMNIPVAFIDICPKSVTRNNPDKLIYSDLFEHINDDSQDIEEELNQIYKSNKRINRPKRSDGLSSGFELQSKASNSYCNLAEAQVVIKIIRQLISVSDISLSDIGVISPYNGQVREITKRCREIGWTVDASTDVNIVSNFKDNSIIKPDKPP
;
A
#
# COMPACT_ATOMS: atom_id res chain seq x y z
N PRO A 1 7.22 1.31 -22.09
CA PRO A 1 6.26 2.43 -21.88
C PRO A 1 6.84 3.75 -22.40
N ASN A 2 6.64 4.04 -23.69
CA ASN A 2 6.54 5.38 -24.29
C ASN A 2 6.37 5.20 -25.80
N SER A 3 5.16 4.83 -26.20
CA SER A 3 4.69 4.89 -27.58
C SER A 3 3.23 5.35 -27.51
N LEU A 4 3.04 6.67 -27.44
CA LEU A 4 1.74 7.31 -27.54
C LEU A 4 1.14 6.99 -28.91
N ILE A 5 0.05 6.23 -28.94
CA ILE A 5 -0.83 6.17 -30.10
C ILE A 5 -1.68 7.43 -30.06
N MET A 6 -1.34 8.44 -30.87
CA MET A 6 -2.21 9.61 -31.05
C MET A 6 -3.36 9.24 -31.99
N LEU A 7 -4.58 9.23 -31.45
CA LEU A 7 -5.81 9.23 -32.24
C LEU A 7 -6.21 10.68 -32.50
N ALA A 8 -6.02 11.17 -33.73
CA ALA A 8 -6.54 12.48 -34.13
C ALA A 8 -7.86 12.30 -34.88
N GLN A 9 -8.93 12.96 -34.43
CA GLN A 9 -10.18 13.08 -35.18
C GLN A 9 -10.01 14.13 -36.29
N SER A 10 -10.18 13.71 -37.54
CA SER A 10 -10.43 14.60 -38.67
C SER A 10 -11.82 14.31 -39.27
N PRO A 11 -12.41 15.21 -40.07
CA PRO A 11 -13.81 15.13 -40.50
C PRO A 11 -14.17 14.01 -41.50
N GLY A 12 -13.42 12.91 -41.56
CA GLY A 12 -13.64 11.82 -42.53
C GLY A 12 -13.26 10.41 -42.05
N GLY A 13 -13.14 10.16 -40.74
CA GLY A 13 -12.86 8.84 -40.17
C GLY A 13 -11.45 8.67 -39.57
N LEU A 14 -11.30 7.65 -38.71
CA LEU A 14 -10.08 7.33 -37.95
C LEU A 14 -8.96 6.82 -38.87
N LYS A 15 -7.80 7.51 -38.87
CA LYS A 15 -6.54 7.01 -39.46
C LYS A 15 -5.49 6.83 -38.38
N LEU A 16 -4.88 5.65 -38.33
CA LEU A 16 -3.69 5.35 -37.53
C LEU A 16 -2.46 5.90 -38.25
N ALA A 17 -1.68 6.75 -37.59
CA ALA A 17 -0.35 7.15 -38.04
C ALA A 17 0.69 6.38 -37.20
N LEU A 18 1.55 5.60 -37.86
CA LEU A 18 2.67 4.90 -37.23
C LEU A 18 3.95 5.77 -37.32
N PRO A 19 4.83 5.76 -36.30
CA PRO A 19 6.09 6.48 -36.34
C PRO A 19 7.10 5.82 -37.30
N ASP A 20 7.98 6.63 -37.88
CA ASP A 20 9.01 6.25 -38.86
C ASP A 20 10.03 5.25 -38.26
N LEU A 21 10.02 4.01 -38.75
CA LEU A 21 10.79 2.88 -38.24
C LEU A 21 12.20 2.74 -38.86
N SER A 22 12.69 3.78 -39.55
CA SER A 22 14.01 3.77 -40.19
C SER A 22 15.22 3.62 -39.23
N ILE A 23 15.02 3.68 -37.91
CA ILE A 23 16.09 3.64 -36.89
C ILE A 23 16.43 2.21 -36.41
N PHE A 24 15.62 1.18 -36.72
CA PHE A 24 15.85 -0.19 -36.23
C PHE A 24 16.85 -1.04 -37.05
N ASN A 25 17.59 -0.43 -37.98
CA ASN A 25 18.56 -1.13 -38.81
C ASN A 25 19.96 -1.19 -38.17
N LYS A 26 20.17 -2.17 -37.29
CA LYS A 26 21.45 -2.93 -37.16
C LYS A 26 21.27 -4.03 -36.12
N GLN A 27 21.49 -5.27 -36.55
CA GLN A 27 21.45 -6.52 -35.77
C GLN A 27 20.04 -7.10 -35.51
N ASN A 28 19.42 -7.63 -36.56
CA ASN A 28 18.88 -9.00 -36.55
C ASN A 28 18.31 -9.32 -37.94
N SER A 29 18.91 -10.30 -38.60
CA SER A 29 18.49 -10.81 -39.90
C SER A 29 17.27 -11.71 -39.73
N ASN A 30 16.07 -11.16 -39.81
CA ASN A 30 14.86 -11.94 -40.10
C ASN A 30 14.00 -11.18 -41.13
N ARG A 31 14.09 -11.60 -42.39
CA ARG A 31 13.39 -10.99 -43.53
C ARG A 31 11.87 -11.23 -43.53
N GLU A 32 11.35 -12.12 -42.68
CA GLU A 32 9.92 -12.45 -42.65
C GLU A 32 9.07 -11.41 -41.90
N THR A 33 9.63 -10.69 -40.92
CA THR A 33 8.87 -9.70 -40.13
C THR A 33 8.48 -8.46 -40.94
N ILE A 34 9.27 -8.11 -41.97
CA ILE A 34 9.05 -6.91 -42.80
C ILE A 34 7.91 -7.13 -43.81
N SER A 35 7.60 -8.37 -44.20
CA SER A 35 6.55 -8.66 -45.20
C SER A 35 5.13 -8.55 -44.66
N MET A 36 4.91 -8.66 -43.35
CA MET A 36 3.56 -8.66 -42.76
C MET A 36 3.02 -7.25 -42.45
N TYR A 37 3.89 -6.26 -42.24
CA TYR A 37 3.47 -4.91 -41.84
C TYR A 37 2.97 -4.03 -43.00
N THR A 38 3.20 -4.42 -44.25
CA THR A 38 2.79 -3.65 -45.44
C THR A 38 1.36 -3.89 -45.94
N ASN A 39 0.57 -4.78 -45.32
CA ASN A 39 -0.76 -5.16 -45.86
C ASN A 39 -1.98 -4.68 -45.06
N ILE A 40 -1.82 -3.78 -44.07
CA ILE A 40 -2.95 -3.21 -43.34
C ILE A 40 -3.24 -1.78 -43.83
N THR A 41 -3.65 -1.66 -45.09
CA THR A 41 -4.24 -0.42 -45.61
C THR A 41 -5.43 -0.76 -46.49
N ASN A 42 -6.62 -0.79 -45.88
CA ASN A 42 -7.98 -0.71 -46.42
C ASN A 42 -8.87 -1.84 -45.93
N ILE A 43 -9.56 -1.65 -44.79
CA ILE A 43 -10.74 -2.46 -44.48
C ILE A 43 -11.80 -1.57 -43.82
N ASN A 44 -12.98 -1.51 -44.44
CA ASN A 44 -14.17 -0.75 -44.01
C ASN A 44 -15.16 -1.63 -43.21
N ASP A 45 -14.72 -2.70 -42.53
CA ASP A 45 -15.63 -3.67 -41.91
C ASP A 45 -15.19 -4.11 -40.50
N HIS A 46 -16.06 -3.83 -39.51
CA HIS A 46 -15.77 -3.87 -38.07
C HIS A 46 -15.60 -5.28 -37.48
N THR A 47 -16.07 -6.33 -38.15
CA THR A 47 -15.95 -7.72 -37.69
C THR A 47 -14.57 -8.33 -37.94
N SER A 48 -13.82 -7.81 -38.91
CA SER A 48 -12.45 -8.29 -39.23
C SER A 48 -11.37 -7.79 -38.26
N VAL A 49 -11.59 -6.63 -37.64
CA VAL A 49 -10.64 -5.96 -36.72
C VAL A 49 -10.48 -6.75 -35.42
N LYS A 50 -11.56 -7.36 -34.91
CA LYS A 50 -11.52 -8.14 -33.66
C LYS A 50 -10.73 -9.44 -33.81
N ALA A 51 -10.87 -10.13 -34.94
CA ALA A 51 -10.15 -11.37 -35.20
C ALA A 51 -8.63 -11.17 -35.38
N GLN A 52 -8.20 -10.02 -35.93
CA GLN A 52 -6.78 -9.69 -36.07
C GLN A 52 -6.16 -9.10 -34.79
N LEU A 53 -6.94 -8.41 -33.95
CA LEU A 53 -6.52 -8.01 -32.60
C LEU A 53 -6.22 -9.23 -31.73
N ASP A 54 -7.07 -10.26 -31.78
CA ASP A 54 -6.85 -11.51 -31.04
C ASP A 54 -5.58 -12.26 -31.51
N GLN A 55 -5.24 -12.18 -32.80
CA GLN A 55 -3.98 -12.74 -33.32
C GLN A 55 -2.75 -11.89 -32.96
N THR A 56 -2.89 -10.58 -32.86
CA THR A 56 -1.79 -9.69 -32.44
C THR A 56 -1.49 -9.84 -30.95
N ILE A 57 -2.52 -10.04 -30.12
CA ILE A 57 -2.39 -10.36 -28.69
C ILE A 57 -1.68 -11.70 -28.47
N GLN A 58 -1.84 -12.68 -29.37
CA GLN A 58 -1.09 -13.94 -29.29
C GLN A 58 0.41 -13.78 -29.59
N PHE A 59 0.84 -12.78 -30.36
CA PHE A 59 2.26 -12.60 -30.72
C PHE A 59 3.06 -11.76 -29.72
N ASP A 60 2.41 -10.89 -28.94
CA ASP A 60 3.06 -10.09 -27.87
C ASP A 60 3.52 -10.97 -26.68
N SER A 61 3.05 -12.21 -26.61
CA SER A 61 3.50 -13.22 -25.66
C SER A 61 4.92 -13.77 -25.91
N ARG A 62 5.56 -13.42 -27.04
CA ARG A 62 6.89 -13.95 -27.42
C ARG A 62 8.04 -12.94 -27.33
N VAL A 63 7.77 -11.65 -27.06
CA VAL A 63 8.81 -10.60 -26.99
C VAL A 63 9.00 -10.04 -25.56
N TYR A 64 8.16 -10.46 -24.61
CA TYR A 64 8.46 -10.37 -23.18
C TYR A 64 9.05 -11.72 -22.70
N PRO A 65 10.17 -11.75 -21.96
CA PRO A 65 10.55 -12.96 -21.25
C PRO A 65 9.46 -13.25 -20.23
N SER A 66 8.70 -14.30 -20.52
CA SER A 66 7.63 -14.85 -19.72
C SER A 66 8.15 -15.24 -18.33
N VAL A 67 7.87 -14.41 -17.32
CA VAL A 67 7.70 -14.88 -15.94
C VAL A 67 6.30 -15.51 -15.83
N LEU A 68 6.07 -16.55 -16.63
CA LEU A 68 4.92 -17.46 -16.58
C LEU A 68 5.29 -18.74 -17.35
N THR A 69 6.52 -19.23 -17.21
CA THR A 69 6.75 -20.66 -17.34
C THR A 69 6.25 -21.30 -16.05
N LYS A 70 5.13 -22.03 -16.13
CA LYS A 70 4.82 -23.09 -15.16
C LYS A 70 6.14 -23.82 -14.87
N PRO A 71 6.53 -24.04 -13.60
CA PRO A 71 7.56 -25.04 -13.36
C PRO A 71 7.06 -26.33 -14.01
N ASP A 72 7.90 -26.99 -14.79
CA ASP A 72 7.59 -28.31 -15.28
C ASP A 72 7.59 -29.26 -14.09
N ILE A 73 6.43 -29.38 -13.45
CA ILE A 73 6.18 -30.20 -12.26
C ILE A 73 6.48 -31.68 -12.56
N SER A 74 6.59 -32.08 -13.84
CA SER A 74 6.97 -33.44 -14.22
C SER A 74 8.37 -33.85 -13.74
N SER A 75 9.25 -32.87 -13.47
CA SER A 75 10.62 -33.11 -12.97
C SER A 75 10.76 -33.15 -11.44
N TYR A 76 9.72 -32.79 -10.70
CA TYR A 76 9.66 -32.83 -9.22
C TYR A 76 8.68 -33.88 -8.69
N LEU A 77 8.05 -34.66 -9.57
CA LEU A 77 7.36 -35.88 -9.15
C LEU A 77 8.45 -36.90 -8.76
N PRO A 78 8.47 -37.40 -7.51
CA PRO A 78 9.13 -38.67 -7.24
C PRO A 78 8.59 -39.67 -8.26
N SER A 79 9.46 -40.46 -8.88
CA SER A 79 9.17 -41.37 -9.98
C SER A 79 8.11 -42.46 -9.68
N ASP A 80 7.47 -42.43 -8.50
CA ASP A 80 6.44 -43.35 -8.04
C ASP A 80 5.10 -42.67 -7.70
N THR A 81 4.77 -41.50 -8.25
CA THR A 81 3.42 -40.93 -8.18
C THR A 81 2.47 -41.54 -9.22
N SER A 82 2.43 -42.87 -9.32
CA SER A 82 1.40 -43.61 -10.06
C SER A 82 0.27 -44.07 -9.12
N THR A 83 -0.19 -43.18 -8.25
CA THR A 83 -1.42 -43.37 -7.47
C THR A 83 -2.11 -42.02 -7.28
N ALA A 84 -2.47 -41.40 -8.40
CA ALA A 84 -3.77 -40.77 -8.47
C ALA A 84 -4.81 -41.85 -8.19
N ILE A 85 -5.71 -41.65 -7.23
CA ILE A 85 -6.85 -42.56 -7.03
C ILE A 85 -7.78 -42.35 -8.24
N THR A 86 -7.46 -43.03 -9.32
CA THR A 86 -8.36 -43.27 -10.44
C THR A 86 -9.28 -44.41 -10.07
N SER A 87 -10.51 -44.06 -9.75
CA SER A 87 -11.67 -44.88 -10.07
C SER A 87 -12.64 -43.99 -10.85
N GLY A 88 -12.44 -43.91 -12.17
CA GLY A 88 -13.49 -43.44 -13.09
C GLY A 88 -13.55 -41.96 -13.44
N GLY A 89 -12.46 -41.18 -13.31
CA GLY A 89 -12.24 -39.99 -14.15
C GLY A 89 -13.34 -38.90 -14.19
N LYS A 90 -14.12 -38.73 -13.12
CA LYS A 90 -15.04 -37.59 -12.96
C LYS A 90 -14.86 -36.99 -11.56
N VAL A 91 -14.41 -35.75 -11.53
CA VAL A 91 -14.57 -34.88 -10.35
C VAL A 91 -16.07 -34.62 -10.24
N ILE A 92 -16.76 -35.29 -9.29
CA ILE A 92 -18.17 -35.01 -9.02
C ILE A 92 -18.20 -33.63 -8.37
N THR A 93 -18.67 -32.62 -9.09
CA THR A 93 -18.87 -31.30 -8.50
C THR A 93 -20.05 -31.37 -7.54
N VAL A 94 -20.05 -30.56 -6.48
CA VAL A 94 -21.22 -30.48 -5.58
C VAL A 94 -22.50 -30.11 -6.37
N SER A 95 -22.37 -29.42 -7.50
CA SER A 95 -23.44 -29.18 -8.47
C SER A 95 -24.01 -30.47 -9.08
N ASP A 96 -23.17 -31.45 -9.41
CA ASP A 96 -23.61 -32.77 -9.88
C ASP A 96 -24.33 -33.57 -8.79
N ALA A 97 -23.93 -33.37 -7.53
CA ALA A 97 -24.54 -34.01 -6.37
C ALA A 97 -25.88 -33.34 -5.97
N LEU A 98 -25.96 -32.02 -6.05
CA LEU A 98 -27.19 -31.23 -5.89
C LEU A 98 -28.21 -31.48 -7.02
N ASN A 99 -27.74 -31.70 -8.25
CA ASN A 99 -28.61 -32.07 -9.37
C ASN A 99 -29.22 -33.48 -9.24
N LYS A 100 -28.59 -34.39 -8.49
CA LYS A 100 -29.18 -35.70 -8.13
C LYS A 100 -30.27 -35.57 -7.05
N LEU A 101 -30.17 -34.57 -6.18
CA LEU A 101 -31.09 -34.32 -5.07
C LEU A 101 -32.42 -33.67 -5.46
N SER A 102 -32.48 -32.98 -6.60
CA SER A 102 -33.73 -32.38 -7.10
C SER A 102 -34.81 -33.43 -7.41
N PHE A 103 -34.47 -34.72 -7.33
CA PHE A 103 -35.33 -35.87 -7.62
C PHE A 103 -35.45 -36.88 -6.46
N THR A 104 -35.68 -36.48 -5.21
CA THR A 104 -36.33 -37.36 -4.21
C THR A 104 -36.87 -36.55 -3.04
N LYS A 105 -38.16 -36.20 -3.08
CA LYS A 105 -38.90 -35.72 -1.91
C LYS A 105 -39.90 -36.79 -1.49
N SER A 106 -39.57 -37.55 -0.45
CA SER A 106 -40.55 -38.42 0.20
C SER A 106 -40.27 -38.80 1.66
N ASN A 107 -39.05 -38.68 2.19
CA ASN A 107 -38.81 -39.04 3.60
C ASN A 107 -37.63 -38.27 4.22
N SER A 108 -37.78 -37.79 5.46
CA SER A 108 -36.75 -37.05 6.20
C SER A 108 -35.44 -37.84 6.35
N ASN A 109 -35.53 -39.17 6.48
CA ASN A 109 -34.36 -40.06 6.50
C ASN A 109 -33.62 -40.16 5.15
N GLU A 110 -34.31 -40.06 4.01
CA GLU A 110 -33.67 -40.06 2.68
C GLU A 110 -32.95 -38.75 2.39
N ILE A 111 -33.54 -37.64 2.84
CA ILE A 111 -32.91 -36.32 2.76
C ILE A 111 -31.61 -36.34 3.57
N ILE A 112 -31.64 -36.79 4.83
CA ILE A 112 -30.43 -36.90 5.68
C ILE A 112 -29.38 -37.81 5.03
N LYS A 113 -29.77 -38.98 4.53
CA LYS A 113 -28.83 -39.94 3.92
C LYS A 113 -28.16 -39.35 2.68
N SER A 114 -28.92 -38.69 1.81
CA SER A 114 -28.40 -38.03 0.62
C SER A 114 -27.51 -36.83 0.98
N SER A 115 -27.83 -36.12 2.06
CA SER A 115 -27.00 -35.03 2.62
C SER A 115 -25.65 -35.55 3.09
N MET A 116 -25.66 -36.66 3.84
CA MET A 116 -24.46 -37.30 4.39
C MET A 116 -23.60 -37.89 3.28
N GLU A 117 -24.21 -38.44 2.24
CA GLU A 117 -23.49 -38.97 1.08
C GLU A 117 -22.82 -37.86 0.26
N ILE A 118 -23.44 -36.68 0.14
CA ILE A 118 -22.82 -35.50 -0.49
C ILE A 118 -21.66 -34.96 0.34
N ILE A 119 -21.87 -34.87 1.66
CA ILE A 119 -20.85 -34.51 2.63
C ILE A 119 -19.67 -35.48 2.52
N GLU A 120 -19.89 -36.80 2.49
CA GLU A 120 -18.81 -37.77 2.28
C GLU A 120 -18.16 -37.63 0.89
N THR A 121 -18.93 -37.52 -0.18
CA THR A 121 -18.38 -37.55 -1.55
C THR A 121 -17.62 -36.27 -1.91
N ALA A 122 -18.10 -35.11 -1.42
CA ALA A 122 -17.44 -33.83 -1.66
C ALA A 122 -16.23 -33.62 -0.74
N ILE A 123 -16.25 -34.18 0.48
CA ILE A 123 -15.29 -33.78 1.51
C ILE A 123 -14.18 -34.83 1.72
N LYS A 124 -14.46 -36.14 1.59
CA LYS A 124 -13.47 -37.24 1.78
C LYS A 124 -12.21 -37.15 0.89
N PRO A 125 -12.25 -36.62 -0.35
CA PRO A 125 -11.03 -36.37 -1.14
C PRO A 125 -10.10 -35.30 -0.54
N VAL A 126 -10.64 -34.30 0.16
CA VAL A 126 -9.86 -33.26 0.84
C VAL A 126 -9.05 -33.87 1.99
N PHE A 127 -9.61 -34.84 2.72
CA PHE A 127 -8.93 -35.55 3.80
C PHE A 127 -7.66 -36.30 3.38
N LEU A 128 -7.69 -37.01 2.25
CA LEU A 128 -6.53 -37.75 1.74
C LEU A 128 -5.40 -36.83 1.27
N THR A 129 -5.74 -35.60 0.90
CA THR A 129 -4.78 -34.55 0.54
C THR A 129 -4.13 -33.97 1.81
N ASN A 130 -4.89 -33.91 2.92
CA ASN A 130 -4.48 -33.34 4.20
C ASN A 130 -3.46 -34.20 4.97
N SER A 131 -3.58 -35.53 4.90
CA SER A 131 -2.57 -36.44 5.47
C SER A 131 -1.20 -36.29 4.79
N ARG A 132 -1.18 -36.07 3.47
CA ARG A 132 0.05 -35.75 2.72
C ARG A 132 0.61 -34.36 3.03
N LEU A 133 -0.26 -33.35 3.19
CA LEU A 133 0.17 -32.01 3.61
C LEU A 133 0.84 -32.04 4.99
N ARG A 134 0.34 -32.85 5.93
CA ARG A 134 0.98 -33.11 7.23
C ARG A 134 2.38 -33.69 7.08
N GLU A 135 2.53 -34.78 6.32
CA GLU A 135 3.85 -35.41 6.08
C GLU A 135 4.84 -34.45 5.40
N MET A 136 4.39 -33.66 4.42
CA MET A 136 5.24 -32.64 3.77
C MET A 136 5.67 -31.54 4.73
N THR A 137 4.77 -31.12 5.63
CA THR A 137 5.04 -30.08 6.62
C THR A 137 6.01 -30.58 7.70
N GLU A 138 5.87 -31.83 8.14
CA GLU A 138 6.79 -32.50 9.07
C GLU A 138 8.19 -32.70 8.47
N HIS A 139 8.32 -32.82 7.14
CA HIS A 139 9.63 -32.87 6.50
C HIS A 139 10.33 -31.51 6.46
N LEU A 140 9.59 -30.41 6.26
CA LEU A 140 10.12 -29.04 6.20
C LEU A 140 10.64 -28.53 7.55
N THR A 141 10.15 -29.04 8.68
CA THR A 141 10.63 -28.66 10.03
C THR A 141 12.00 -29.22 10.39
N SER A 142 12.51 -30.19 9.62
CA SER A 142 13.82 -30.81 9.86
C SER A 142 15.01 -29.99 9.35
N GLU A 143 14.76 -28.94 8.57
CA GLU A 143 15.78 -28.03 8.06
C GLU A 143 16.33 -27.16 9.21
N ARG A 144 17.62 -27.32 9.53
CA ARG A 144 18.29 -26.57 10.60
C ARG A 144 18.38 -25.08 10.22
N ILE A 145 17.54 -24.27 10.83
CA ILE A 145 17.58 -22.81 10.74
C ILE A 145 18.86 -22.31 11.41
N THR A 146 19.62 -21.49 10.70
CA THR A 146 20.92 -20.98 11.12
C THR A 146 20.81 -19.50 11.47
N GLY A 147 21.56 -19.04 12.47
CA GLY A 147 21.50 -17.66 12.98
C GLY A 147 22.12 -16.62 12.02
N TYR A 148 22.30 -15.40 12.54
CA TYR A 148 22.78 -14.23 11.82
C TYR A 148 23.99 -14.54 10.96
N TYR A 149 23.88 -14.25 9.66
CA TYR A 149 25.02 -14.30 8.76
C TYR A 149 25.59 -12.90 8.56
N PRO A 150 26.83 -12.66 8.98
CA PRO A 150 27.54 -11.44 8.63
C PRO A 150 27.60 -11.30 7.11
N VAL A 151 27.45 -10.07 6.62
CA VAL A 151 27.62 -9.74 5.21
C VAL A 151 28.85 -8.86 5.08
N THR A 152 29.75 -9.22 4.18
CA THR A 152 30.95 -8.42 3.91
C THR A 152 30.60 -7.16 3.11
N LYS A 153 31.42 -6.12 3.22
CA LYS A 153 31.20 -4.87 2.49
C LYS A 153 31.27 -5.11 0.98
N GLU A 154 32.18 -5.98 0.53
CA GLU A 154 32.36 -6.37 -0.87
C GLU A 154 31.10 -7.04 -1.43
N GLU A 155 30.51 -7.99 -0.69
CA GLU A 155 29.24 -8.62 -1.08
C GLU A 155 28.11 -7.61 -1.19
N ILE A 156 28.02 -6.67 -0.23
CA ILE A 156 27.00 -5.62 -0.23
C ILE A 156 27.14 -4.76 -1.48
N CYS A 157 28.33 -4.19 -1.72
CA CYS A 157 28.56 -3.30 -2.87
C CYS A 157 28.23 -3.99 -4.20
N HIS A 158 28.69 -5.24 -4.38
CA HIS A 158 28.42 -6.01 -5.59
C HIS A 158 26.93 -6.29 -5.80
N CYS A 159 26.20 -6.61 -4.72
CA CYS A 159 24.76 -6.84 -4.82
C CYS A 159 23.97 -5.55 -5.03
N ILE A 160 24.40 -4.42 -4.46
CA ILE A 160 23.82 -3.10 -4.72
C ILE A 160 23.87 -2.79 -6.22
N GLU A 161 25.05 -2.92 -6.85
CA GLU A 161 25.20 -2.65 -8.29
C GLU A 161 24.25 -3.50 -9.13
N ARG A 162 24.15 -4.80 -8.85
CA ARG A 162 23.22 -5.70 -9.54
C ARG A 162 21.76 -5.29 -9.37
N VAL A 163 21.35 -4.95 -8.14
CA VAL A 163 19.98 -4.51 -7.85
C VAL A 163 19.67 -3.21 -8.59
N LEU A 164 20.56 -2.23 -8.57
CA LEU A 164 20.38 -0.96 -9.28
C LEU A 164 20.23 -1.16 -10.79
N ILE A 165 21.05 -2.03 -11.39
CA ILE A 165 20.92 -2.41 -12.81
C ILE A 165 19.58 -3.10 -13.08
N LYS A 166 19.20 -4.09 -12.26
CA LYS A 166 17.94 -4.84 -12.41
C LYS A 166 16.72 -3.92 -12.36
N LEU A 167 16.74 -2.93 -11.48
CA LEU A 167 15.64 -1.97 -11.29
C LEU A 167 15.73 -0.75 -12.21
N ASN A 168 16.76 -0.69 -13.07
CA ASN A 168 17.06 0.47 -13.92
C ASN A 168 17.01 1.80 -13.14
N THR A 169 17.75 1.87 -12.03
CA THR A 169 17.64 2.97 -11.08
C THR A 169 18.99 3.36 -10.48
N THR A 170 19.07 4.53 -9.88
CA THR A 170 20.31 5.07 -9.29
C THR A 170 20.10 5.47 -7.83
N ILE A 171 21.17 5.59 -7.06
CA ILE A 171 21.15 6.09 -5.69
C ILE A 171 22.20 7.17 -5.52
N ASN A 172 21.94 8.12 -4.63
CA ASN A 172 22.95 9.08 -4.22
C ASN A 172 23.89 8.51 -3.15
N ILE A 173 24.91 9.29 -2.77
CA ILE A 173 25.93 8.88 -1.79
C ILE A 173 25.30 8.56 -0.43
N SER A 174 24.41 9.42 0.09
CA SER A 174 23.79 9.20 1.40
C SER A 174 22.93 7.93 1.46
N GLN A 175 22.23 7.61 0.37
CA GLN A 175 21.48 6.36 0.24
C GLN A 175 22.42 5.16 0.17
N SER A 176 23.53 5.25 -0.58
CA SER A 176 24.55 4.19 -0.65
C SER A 176 25.18 3.90 0.73
N GLU A 177 25.55 4.95 1.45
CA GLU A 177 26.07 4.84 2.82
C GLU A 177 25.06 4.21 3.77
N ALA A 178 23.79 4.60 3.68
CA ALA A 178 22.71 4.01 4.47
C ALA A 178 22.52 2.52 4.15
N LEU A 179 22.53 2.11 2.87
CA LEU A 179 22.42 0.71 2.46
C LEU A 179 23.58 -0.13 3.01
N ILE A 180 24.83 0.33 2.79
CA ILE A 180 26.03 -0.36 3.27
C ILE A 180 26.01 -0.46 4.79
N GLY A 181 25.72 0.65 5.46
CA GLY A 181 25.66 0.76 6.91
C GLY A 181 24.62 -0.17 7.54
N ALA A 182 23.41 -0.19 6.98
CA ALA A 182 22.29 -0.99 7.48
C ALA A 182 22.54 -2.50 7.35
N LEU A 183 23.18 -2.94 6.27
CA LEU A 183 23.46 -4.36 6.05
C LEU A 183 24.69 -4.84 6.82
N SER A 184 25.62 -3.94 7.14
CA SER A 184 26.88 -4.25 7.84
C SER A 184 26.76 -4.32 9.37
N ARG A 185 25.66 -3.86 9.97
CA ARG A 185 25.49 -3.74 11.43
C ARG A 185 24.28 -4.53 11.94
N PRO A 186 24.28 -4.98 13.20
CA PRO A 186 23.11 -5.61 13.82
C PRO A 186 22.02 -4.59 14.22
N LEU A 187 22.38 -3.32 14.41
CA LEU A 187 21.42 -2.24 14.67
C LEU A 187 21.80 -1.02 13.85
N SER A 188 20.85 -0.48 13.09
CA SER A 188 21.04 0.75 12.31
C SER A 188 19.80 1.63 12.34
N LEU A 189 20.05 2.94 12.34
CA LEU A 189 19.03 3.98 12.20
C LEU A 189 19.25 4.68 10.86
N ILE A 190 18.20 4.84 10.08
CA ILE A 190 18.21 5.65 8.86
C ILE A 190 17.23 6.79 9.08
N GLN A 191 17.77 8.01 9.17
CA GLN A 191 16.96 9.22 9.24
C GLN A 191 16.73 9.75 7.82
N GLY A 192 15.47 9.81 7.40
CA GLY A 192 15.14 10.37 6.09
C GLY A 192 14.18 11.56 6.18
N PRO A 193 14.67 12.77 5.93
CA PRO A 193 13.85 13.97 5.76
C PRO A 193 12.76 13.81 4.68
N PRO A 194 11.76 14.69 4.62
CA PRO A 194 10.72 14.66 3.58
C PRO A 194 11.32 14.66 2.17
N GLY A 195 10.84 13.76 1.31
CA GLY A 195 11.26 13.69 -0.09
C GLY A 195 12.63 13.05 -0.36
N THR A 196 13.29 12.47 0.64
CA THR A 196 14.65 11.87 0.48
C THR A 196 14.66 10.40 0.04
N GLY A 197 13.48 9.81 -0.16
CA GLY A 197 13.34 8.42 -0.58
C GLY A 197 13.53 7.39 0.53
N LYS A 198 13.05 7.66 1.76
CA LYS A 198 13.04 6.72 2.90
C LYS A 198 12.59 5.31 2.53
N THR A 199 11.33 5.18 2.10
CA THR A 199 10.71 3.88 1.79
C THR A 199 11.38 3.20 0.59
N ARG A 200 11.83 3.97 -0.40
CA ARG A 200 12.65 3.46 -1.51
C ARG A 200 13.97 2.87 -1.01
N THR A 201 14.66 3.58 -0.10
CA THR A 201 15.91 3.12 0.52
C THR A 201 15.67 1.84 1.32
N ALA A 202 14.57 1.77 2.10
CA ALA A 202 14.16 0.56 2.80
C ALA A 202 13.91 -0.63 1.84
N GLY A 203 13.18 -0.40 0.74
CA GLY A 203 12.95 -1.42 -0.28
C GLY A 203 14.25 -1.92 -0.94
N LEU A 204 15.20 -1.01 -1.21
CA LEU A 204 16.51 -1.35 -1.75
C LEU A 204 17.36 -2.16 -0.77
N ILE A 205 17.32 -1.84 0.53
CA ILE A 205 18.00 -2.62 1.58
C ILE A 205 17.48 -4.05 1.59
N LEU A 206 16.15 -4.23 1.63
CA LEU A 206 15.51 -5.54 1.62
C LEU A 206 15.86 -6.33 0.36
N THR A 207 15.73 -5.69 -0.81
CA THR A 207 16.06 -6.29 -2.11
C THR A 207 17.53 -6.71 -2.20
N THR A 208 18.44 -5.86 -1.73
CA THR A 208 19.89 -6.15 -1.71
C THR A 208 20.19 -7.33 -0.80
N LEU A 209 19.57 -7.40 0.37
CA LEU A 209 19.74 -8.52 1.30
C LEU A 209 19.28 -9.85 0.69
N ILE A 210 18.14 -9.85 0.01
CA ILE A 210 17.65 -11.04 -0.72
C ILE A 210 18.61 -11.42 -1.86
N GLU A 211 19.16 -10.45 -2.61
CA GLU A 211 20.13 -10.74 -3.67
C GLU A 211 21.44 -11.34 -3.12
N ILE A 212 21.90 -10.87 -1.96
CA ILE A 212 23.03 -11.47 -1.24
C ILE A 212 22.73 -12.93 -0.90
N TYR A 213 21.56 -13.20 -0.32
CA TYR A 213 21.15 -14.56 0.05
C TYR A 213 21.06 -15.47 -1.19
N ASN A 214 20.43 -15.00 -2.27
CA ASN A 214 20.34 -15.72 -3.53
C ASN A 214 21.71 -16.00 -4.16
N THR A 215 22.64 -15.05 -4.06
CA THR A 215 24.02 -15.23 -4.57
C THR A 215 24.75 -16.32 -3.80
N ARG A 216 24.63 -16.32 -2.46
CA ARG A 216 25.24 -17.36 -1.60
C ARG A 216 24.65 -18.75 -1.88
N MET A 217 23.33 -18.85 -2.10
CA MET A 217 22.67 -20.10 -2.52
C MET A 217 23.25 -20.65 -3.82
N LYS A 218 23.42 -19.80 -4.85
CA LYS A 218 23.94 -20.20 -6.17
C LYS A 218 25.40 -20.66 -6.13
N GLN A 219 26.21 -20.10 -5.23
CA GLN A 219 27.63 -20.43 -5.09
C GLN A 219 27.88 -21.75 -4.33
N GLY A 220 26.83 -22.48 -3.95
CA GLY A 220 26.96 -23.73 -3.20
C GLY A 220 27.46 -23.57 -1.76
N GLY A 221 27.58 -22.34 -1.25
CA GLY A 221 27.96 -22.06 0.13
C GLY A 221 26.86 -22.51 1.09
N PHE A 222 27.20 -23.29 2.13
CA PHE A 222 26.34 -23.83 3.23
C PHE A 222 25.00 -24.49 2.86
N LEU A 223 24.55 -24.41 1.62
CA LEU A 223 23.18 -24.64 1.15
C LEU A 223 23.05 -25.91 0.30
N ALA A 224 24.13 -26.69 0.21
CA ALA A 224 24.09 -28.09 -0.23
C ALA A 224 23.34 -29.03 0.75
N LYS A 225 22.59 -28.49 1.74
CA LYS A 225 21.92 -29.26 2.81
C LYS A 225 20.46 -28.85 3.10
N GLY A 226 19.77 -28.16 2.18
CA GLY A 226 18.36 -27.79 2.40
C GLY A 226 18.17 -26.93 3.64
N ILE A 227 18.81 -25.75 3.69
CA ILE A 227 18.63 -24.80 4.78
C ILE A 227 18.07 -23.54 4.16
N LYS A 228 16.79 -23.21 4.36
CA LYS A 228 16.27 -21.96 3.80
C LYS A 228 16.86 -20.74 4.56
N VAL A 229 17.44 -19.78 3.83
CA VAL A 229 18.04 -18.58 4.42
C VAL A 229 16.97 -17.75 5.12
N ASN A 230 17.30 -17.25 6.31
CA ASN A 230 16.40 -16.56 7.23
C ASN A 230 15.54 -15.49 6.57
N ARG A 231 14.27 -15.50 6.94
CA ARG A 231 13.25 -14.61 6.37
C ARG A 231 13.33 -13.23 6.96
N ILE A 232 12.90 -12.26 6.17
CA ILE A 232 12.90 -10.86 6.55
C ILE A 232 11.48 -10.46 6.94
N LEU A 233 11.34 -9.82 8.10
CA LEU A 233 10.11 -9.16 8.49
C LEU A 233 10.24 -7.65 8.21
N ALA A 234 9.40 -7.13 7.34
CA ALA A 234 9.32 -5.71 7.05
C ALA A 234 8.03 -5.14 7.66
N CYS A 235 8.17 -4.19 8.56
CA CYS A 235 7.06 -3.60 9.29
C CYS A 235 6.95 -2.09 9.08
N ALA A 236 5.76 -1.54 9.32
CA ALA A 236 5.58 -0.10 9.46
C ALA A 236 4.52 0.25 10.51
N HIS A 237 4.48 1.53 10.91
CA HIS A 237 3.47 2.03 11.87
C HIS A 237 2.02 1.84 11.37
N SER A 238 1.79 2.12 10.09
CA SER A 238 0.45 2.17 9.48
C SER A 238 0.31 1.19 8.30
N ASN A 239 -0.94 0.90 7.93
CA ASN A 239 -1.23 0.06 6.77
C ASN A 239 -0.67 0.68 5.47
N LEU A 240 -0.91 1.97 5.24
CA LEU A 240 -0.41 2.67 4.05
C LEU A 240 1.12 2.61 3.94
N ALA A 241 1.83 2.82 5.05
CA ALA A 241 3.29 2.72 5.05
C ALA A 241 3.77 1.28 4.77
N SER A 242 3.06 0.28 5.28
CA SER A 242 3.34 -1.14 4.98
C SER A 242 3.12 -1.44 3.49
N ASP A 243 2.07 -0.88 2.92
CA ASP A 243 1.70 -1.08 1.52
C ASP A 243 2.70 -0.38 0.57
N ASN A 244 3.27 0.75 0.98
CA ASN A 244 4.36 1.40 0.24
C ASN A 244 5.64 0.53 0.22
N ILE A 245 5.98 -0.13 1.33
CA ILE A 245 7.11 -1.11 1.35
C ILE A 245 6.79 -2.28 0.42
N LEU A 246 5.57 -2.82 0.51
CA LEU A 246 5.10 -3.92 -0.33
C LEU A 246 5.26 -3.58 -1.82
N GLU A 247 4.87 -2.39 -2.25
CA GLU A 247 5.02 -1.92 -3.62
C GLU A 247 6.49 -1.92 -4.09
N GLN A 248 7.42 -1.45 -3.25
CA GLN A 248 8.86 -1.47 -3.59
C GLN A 248 9.38 -2.89 -3.81
N LEU A 249 8.93 -3.86 -3.01
CA LEU A 249 9.33 -5.25 -3.11
C LEU A 249 8.74 -5.94 -4.34
N ILE A 250 7.49 -5.60 -4.69
CA ILE A 250 6.84 -6.08 -5.92
C ILE A 250 7.59 -5.57 -7.15
N LEU A 251 7.92 -4.28 -7.20
CA LEU A 251 8.72 -3.69 -8.29
C LEU A 251 10.08 -4.38 -8.44
N ALA A 252 10.64 -4.88 -7.33
CA ALA A 252 11.90 -5.62 -7.33
C ALA A 252 11.77 -7.11 -7.66
N ASN A 253 10.55 -7.59 -7.95
CA ASN A 253 10.23 -9.00 -8.19
C ASN A 253 10.72 -9.91 -7.05
N ILE A 254 10.43 -9.51 -5.81
CA ILE A 254 10.68 -10.27 -4.58
C ILE A 254 9.43 -11.05 -4.21
N LYS A 255 9.56 -12.31 -3.75
CA LYS A 255 8.42 -13.07 -3.25
C LYS A 255 7.99 -12.49 -1.90
N VAL A 256 6.85 -11.81 -1.87
CA VAL A 256 6.39 -11.07 -0.71
C VAL A 256 4.97 -11.45 -0.33
N VAL A 257 4.70 -11.50 0.97
CA VAL A 257 3.35 -11.73 1.53
C VAL A 257 3.01 -10.62 2.53
N ARG A 258 1.86 -9.98 2.34
CA ARG A 258 1.31 -8.95 3.23
C ARG A 258 0.32 -9.55 4.21
N ILE A 259 0.61 -9.45 5.50
CA ILE A 259 -0.24 -9.96 6.61
C ILE A 259 -0.82 -8.78 7.40
N GLY A 260 -2.10 -8.90 7.79
CA GLY A 260 -2.84 -7.91 8.56
C GLY A 260 -4.18 -7.64 7.89
N ARG A 261 -4.98 -6.73 8.44
CA ARG A 261 -6.25 -6.34 7.81
C ARG A 261 -5.98 -5.33 6.70
N PRO A 262 -6.08 -5.69 5.40
CA PRO A 262 -6.03 -4.71 4.33
C PRO A 262 -7.24 -3.78 4.49
N VAL A 263 -6.99 -2.52 4.80
CA VAL A 263 -8.02 -1.47 4.82
C VAL A 263 -7.71 -0.54 3.67
N ASN A 264 -8.63 -0.45 2.70
CA ASN A 264 -8.47 0.39 1.50
C ASN A 264 -7.17 0.12 0.71
N ILE A 265 -6.78 -1.16 0.60
CA ILE A 265 -5.59 -1.53 -0.16
C ILE A 265 -5.85 -1.39 -1.67
N HIS A 266 -4.86 -0.88 -2.41
CA HIS A 266 -4.96 -0.77 -3.86
C HIS A 266 -5.11 -2.16 -4.51
N THR A 267 -5.93 -2.28 -5.56
CA THR A 267 -6.27 -3.57 -6.19
C THR A 267 -5.04 -4.34 -6.68
N SER A 268 -3.99 -3.64 -7.14
CA SER A 268 -2.73 -4.28 -7.57
C SER A 268 -1.97 -4.95 -6.42
N LEU A 269 -2.14 -4.47 -5.19
CA LEU A 269 -1.47 -4.98 -3.99
C LEU A 269 -2.27 -6.11 -3.31
N TRP A 270 -3.59 -6.18 -3.58
CA TRP A 270 -4.48 -7.21 -3.03
C TRP A 270 -3.96 -8.63 -3.29
N ASN A 271 -3.41 -8.88 -4.48
CA ASN A 271 -2.90 -10.20 -4.89
C ASN A 271 -1.70 -10.68 -4.05
N TYR A 272 -1.10 -9.82 -3.24
CA TYR A 272 0.02 -10.15 -2.36
C TYR A 272 -0.39 -10.25 -0.89
N THR A 273 -1.68 -10.08 -0.58
CA THR A 273 -2.20 -10.27 0.78
C THR A 273 -2.36 -11.76 1.09
N LEU A 274 -2.12 -12.14 2.35
CA LEU A 274 -2.28 -13.53 2.79
C LEU A 274 -3.68 -14.06 2.48
N ASP A 275 -4.72 -13.25 2.71
CA ASP A 275 -6.12 -13.62 2.46
C ASP A 275 -6.35 -13.97 0.98
N CYS A 276 -5.85 -13.14 0.06
CA CYS A 276 -5.99 -13.40 -1.37
C CYS A 276 -5.18 -14.62 -1.83
N LEU A 277 -3.96 -14.78 -1.31
CA LEU A 277 -3.11 -15.92 -1.64
C LEU A 277 -3.75 -17.22 -1.16
N LEU A 278 -4.30 -17.22 0.06
CA LEU A 278 -5.02 -18.34 0.65
C LEU A 278 -6.28 -18.68 -0.15
N ASP A 279 -7.10 -17.69 -0.54
CA ASP A 279 -8.29 -17.92 -1.37
C ASP A 279 -7.96 -18.47 -2.78
N ASN A 280 -6.71 -18.28 -3.24
CA ASN A 280 -6.21 -18.84 -4.50
C ASN A 280 -5.60 -20.24 -4.34
N GLU A 281 -5.34 -20.71 -3.13
CA GLU A 281 -4.88 -22.07 -2.88
C GLU A 281 -6.00 -23.07 -3.19
N TYR A 282 -5.71 -24.02 -4.07
CA TYR A 282 -6.71 -24.94 -4.60
C TYR A 282 -7.37 -25.76 -3.48
N GLU A 283 -6.56 -26.30 -2.57
CA GLU A 283 -7.03 -27.14 -1.47
C GLU A 283 -7.97 -26.37 -0.53
N TYR A 284 -7.58 -25.15 -0.13
CA TYR A 284 -8.39 -24.29 0.73
C TYR A 284 -9.68 -23.85 0.04
N LYS A 285 -9.60 -23.42 -1.22
CA LYS A 285 -10.75 -22.96 -2.00
C LYS A 285 -11.82 -24.04 -2.11
N ILE A 286 -11.42 -25.27 -2.45
CA ILE A 286 -12.36 -26.40 -2.56
C ILE A 286 -12.95 -26.75 -1.19
N ALA A 287 -12.12 -26.82 -0.14
CA ALA A 287 -12.58 -27.11 1.22
C ALA A 287 -13.61 -26.07 1.71
N LYS A 288 -13.33 -24.78 1.52
CA LYS A 288 -14.21 -23.66 1.88
C LYS A 288 -15.51 -23.66 1.08
N GLN A 289 -15.47 -23.93 -0.23
CA GLN A 289 -16.66 -24.06 -1.07
C GLN A 289 -17.55 -25.22 -0.62
N ASN A 290 -16.96 -26.39 -0.37
CA ASN A 290 -17.69 -27.56 0.09
C ASN A 290 -18.36 -27.30 1.45
N LEU A 291 -17.64 -26.65 2.38
CA LEU A 291 -18.19 -26.28 3.68
C LEU A 291 -19.37 -25.30 3.55
N ASN A 292 -19.25 -24.28 2.70
CA ASN A 292 -20.32 -23.31 2.46
C ASN A 292 -21.57 -23.96 1.85
N LEU A 293 -21.38 -24.89 0.92
CA LEU A 293 -22.49 -25.64 0.31
C LEU A 293 -23.17 -26.55 1.34
N ALA A 294 -22.39 -27.23 2.19
CA ALA A 294 -22.95 -28.01 3.29
C ALA A 294 -23.77 -27.12 4.25
N PHE A 295 -23.25 -25.95 4.64
CA PHE A 295 -23.98 -25.00 5.48
C PHE A 295 -25.28 -24.51 4.85
N LYS A 296 -25.26 -24.15 3.57
CA LYS A 296 -26.45 -23.70 2.85
C LYS A 296 -27.52 -24.79 2.85
N PHE A 297 -27.13 -26.00 2.45
CA PHE A 297 -28.03 -27.15 2.43
C PHE A 297 -28.63 -27.43 3.81
N LEU A 298 -27.82 -27.35 4.87
CA LEU A 298 -28.26 -27.50 6.25
C LEU A 298 -29.26 -26.42 6.68
N SER A 299 -29.00 -25.15 6.35
CA SER A 299 -29.92 -24.06 6.70
C SER A 299 -31.30 -24.22 6.05
N GLU A 300 -31.36 -24.86 4.88
CA GLU A 300 -32.61 -25.15 4.15
C GLU A 300 -33.30 -26.42 4.67
N THR A 301 -32.54 -27.42 5.15
CA THR A 301 -33.05 -28.73 5.54
C THR A 301 -33.40 -28.85 7.03
N VAL A 302 -32.64 -28.18 7.91
CA VAL A 302 -32.84 -28.24 9.37
C VAL A 302 -34.25 -27.83 9.83
N PRO A 303 -34.94 -26.85 9.22
CA PRO A 303 -36.31 -26.52 9.57
C PRO A 303 -37.32 -27.66 9.33
N GLU A 304 -37.03 -28.58 8.41
CA GLU A 304 -37.89 -29.71 8.06
C GLU A 304 -37.61 -30.96 8.93
N LEU A 305 -36.56 -30.93 9.75
CA LEU A 305 -36.16 -32.04 10.62
C LEU A 305 -36.82 -31.93 12.00
N THR A 306 -37.55 -32.96 12.41
CA THR A 306 -38.18 -33.08 13.74
C THR A 306 -37.45 -34.05 14.68
N ASP A 307 -36.53 -34.85 14.16
CA ASP A 307 -35.73 -35.80 14.96
C ASP A 307 -34.49 -35.13 15.59
N GLY A 308 -34.53 -34.96 16.91
CA GLY A 308 -33.46 -34.35 17.69
C GLY A 308 -32.12 -35.09 17.62
N LYS A 309 -32.11 -36.41 17.37
CA LYS A 309 -30.86 -37.17 17.25
C LYS A 309 -30.13 -36.84 15.94
N SER A 310 -30.86 -36.80 14.83
CA SER A 310 -30.33 -36.45 13.51
C SER A 310 -29.77 -35.01 13.47
N ILE A 311 -30.48 -34.05 14.08
CA ILE A 311 -30.01 -32.67 14.20
C ILE A 311 -28.70 -32.58 15.00
N THR A 312 -28.59 -33.36 16.08
CA THR A 312 -27.39 -33.39 16.93
C THR A 312 -26.19 -33.98 16.20
N GLN A 313 -26.38 -35.06 15.44
CA GLN A 313 -25.33 -35.68 14.65
C GLN A 313 -24.79 -34.72 13.57
N LEU A 314 -25.68 -34.07 12.81
CA LEU A 314 -25.29 -33.09 11.79
C LEU A 314 -24.50 -31.92 12.37
N LYS A 315 -24.88 -31.41 13.54
CA LYS A 315 -24.10 -30.36 14.24
C LYS A 315 -22.68 -30.83 14.59
N LYS A 316 -22.51 -32.08 14.98
CA LYS A 316 -21.21 -32.68 15.30
C LYS A 316 -20.35 -32.81 14.03
N ASP A 317 -20.93 -33.23 12.92
CA ASP A 317 -20.23 -33.37 11.65
C ASP A 317 -19.77 -31.99 11.14
N ILE A 318 -20.63 -30.97 11.18
CA ILE A 318 -20.26 -29.58 10.88
C ILE A 318 -19.08 -29.10 11.74
N ALA A 319 -19.13 -29.35 13.04
CA ALA A 319 -18.06 -28.93 13.95
C ALA A 319 -16.73 -29.61 13.59
N THR A 320 -16.79 -30.87 13.17
CA THR A 320 -15.65 -31.65 12.70
C THR A 320 -15.08 -31.04 11.41
N TYR A 321 -15.93 -30.69 10.44
CA TYR A 321 -15.51 -30.02 9.21
C TYR A 321 -14.94 -28.62 9.42
N LYS A 322 -15.49 -27.83 10.33
CA LYS A 322 -14.92 -26.52 10.69
C LYS A 322 -13.48 -26.68 11.20
N LYS A 323 -13.25 -27.71 12.02
CA LYS A 323 -11.91 -28.02 12.54
C LYS A 323 -10.97 -28.40 11.40
N GLU A 324 -11.41 -29.24 10.47
CA GLU A 324 -10.59 -29.67 9.33
C GLU A 324 -10.30 -28.55 8.35
N LEU A 325 -11.27 -27.67 8.07
CA LEU A 325 -11.01 -26.48 7.26
C LEU A 325 -9.93 -25.61 7.90
N ALA A 326 -9.97 -25.44 9.22
CA ALA A 326 -8.93 -24.71 9.94
C ALA A 326 -7.55 -25.40 9.83
N GLU A 327 -7.49 -26.73 9.81
CA GLU A 327 -6.25 -27.48 9.59
C GLU A 327 -5.72 -27.29 8.14
N VAL A 328 -6.60 -27.34 7.13
CA VAL A 328 -6.23 -27.05 5.72
C VAL A 328 -5.74 -25.61 5.59
N GLU A 329 -6.45 -24.66 6.20
CA GLU A 329 -6.09 -23.26 6.24
C GLU A 329 -4.70 -23.07 6.82
N GLN A 330 -4.43 -23.66 7.99
CA GLN A 330 -3.14 -23.58 8.65
C GLN A 330 -2.01 -24.14 7.78
N ALA A 331 -2.23 -25.27 7.09
CA ALA A 331 -1.25 -25.86 6.18
C ALA A 331 -0.98 -24.96 4.95
N CYS A 332 -2.03 -24.39 4.36
CA CYS A 332 -1.90 -23.47 3.21
C CYS A 332 -1.19 -22.18 3.62
N VAL A 333 -1.61 -21.56 4.73
CA VAL A 333 -0.95 -20.38 5.31
C VAL A 333 0.53 -20.68 5.56
N TYR A 334 0.84 -21.84 6.15
CA TYR A 334 2.22 -22.25 6.36
C TYR A 334 3.01 -22.28 5.06
N ARG A 335 2.49 -22.93 4.02
CA ARG A 335 3.14 -23.03 2.70
C ARG A 335 3.38 -21.65 2.09
N ILE A 336 2.37 -20.78 2.09
CA ILE A 336 2.44 -19.42 1.56
C ILE A 336 3.52 -18.62 2.29
N LEU A 337 3.45 -18.58 3.62
CA LEU A 337 4.43 -17.86 4.42
C LEU A 337 5.83 -18.47 4.24
N ASN A 338 5.91 -19.80 4.12
CA ASN A 338 7.16 -20.52 3.89
C ASN A 338 7.82 -20.18 2.56
N ASP A 339 7.06 -19.98 1.49
CA ASP A 339 7.62 -19.62 0.18
C ASP A 339 8.05 -18.15 0.07
N ALA A 340 7.56 -17.28 0.95
CA ALA A 340 7.89 -15.86 0.95
C ALA A 340 9.35 -15.57 1.32
N ASP A 341 9.99 -14.66 0.58
CA ASP A 341 11.30 -14.08 0.91
C ASP A 341 11.16 -13.02 2.01
N VAL A 342 10.09 -12.20 1.91
CA VAL A 342 9.78 -11.11 2.83
C VAL A 342 8.32 -11.18 3.26
N ILE A 343 8.08 -11.05 4.57
CA ILE A 343 6.74 -10.86 5.12
C ILE A 343 6.57 -9.40 5.50
N VAL A 344 5.51 -8.76 4.99
CA VAL A 344 5.18 -7.36 5.26
C VAL A 344 3.98 -7.29 6.21
N SER A 345 4.06 -6.48 7.25
CA SER A 345 2.95 -6.25 8.19
C SER A 345 3.01 -4.87 8.85
N THR A 346 1.99 -4.50 9.61
CA THR A 346 2.16 -3.40 10.57
C THR A 346 2.90 -3.89 11.81
N CYS A 347 3.53 -3.01 12.59
CA CYS A 347 4.23 -3.42 13.81
C CYS A 347 3.32 -4.20 14.78
N ILE A 348 2.05 -3.79 14.91
CA ILE A 348 1.04 -4.51 15.70
C ILE A 348 0.60 -5.80 14.99
N GLY A 349 0.45 -5.77 13.66
CA GLY A 349 0.08 -6.94 12.87
C GLY A 349 1.08 -8.10 12.94
N ALA A 350 2.36 -7.80 13.21
CA ALA A 350 3.36 -8.82 13.53
C ALA A 350 3.02 -9.64 14.79
N GLY A 351 2.19 -9.10 15.70
CA GLY A 351 1.69 -9.84 16.87
C GLY A 351 0.46 -10.72 16.59
N SER A 352 0.08 -10.92 15.33
CA SER A 352 -1.05 -11.78 14.99
C SER A 352 -0.80 -13.24 15.36
N ASP A 353 -1.88 -13.94 15.77
CA ASP A 353 -1.82 -15.37 16.08
C ASP A 353 -1.25 -16.16 14.88
N ILE A 354 -1.58 -15.76 13.66
CA ILE A 354 -1.02 -16.36 12.42
C ILE A 354 0.51 -16.36 12.45
N LEU A 355 1.14 -15.21 12.73
CA LEU A 355 2.59 -15.11 12.71
C LEU A 355 3.24 -15.78 13.94
N ARG A 356 2.60 -15.67 15.11
CA ARG A 356 3.04 -16.35 16.33
C ARG A 356 3.01 -17.87 16.14
N ASP A 357 1.87 -18.43 15.76
CA ASP A 357 1.68 -19.87 15.57
C ASP A 357 2.62 -20.39 14.48
N PHE A 358 2.85 -19.59 13.43
CA PHE A 358 3.81 -19.90 12.38
C PHE A 358 5.26 -19.97 12.90
N VAL A 359 5.65 -19.08 13.80
CA VAL A 359 6.99 -19.09 14.43
C VAL A 359 7.11 -20.22 15.46
N GLU A 360 6.13 -20.38 16.34
CA GLU A 360 6.16 -21.36 17.44
C GLU A 360 6.06 -22.80 16.95
N THR A 361 5.17 -23.07 15.99
CA THR A 361 4.92 -24.45 15.50
C THR A 361 6.09 -24.97 14.67
N TYR A 362 6.76 -24.08 13.91
CA TYR A 362 7.74 -24.48 12.90
C TYR A 362 9.16 -23.99 13.19
N GLY A 363 9.38 -23.37 14.36
CA GLY A 363 10.70 -22.93 14.82
C GLY A 363 11.32 -21.79 14.01
N LEU A 364 10.53 -21.07 13.23
CA LEU A 364 10.99 -20.05 12.28
C LEU A 364 11.44 -18.76 12.98
N ARG A 365 12.42 -18.08 12.39
CA ARG A 365 12.98 -16.83 12.93
C ARG A 365 13.07 -15.74 11.88
N PHE A 366 12.79 -14.51 12.30
CA PHE A 366 13.02 -13.30 11.52
C PHE A 366 14.34 -12.67 11.96
N SER A 367 15.45 -13.21 11.47
CA SER A 367 16.80 -12.72 11.84
C SER A 367 17.02 -11.27 11.46
N THR A 368 16.30 -10.77 10.45
CA THR A 368 16.34 -9.37 10.03
C THR A 368 14.93 -8.77 10.09
N VAL A 369 14.82 -7.67 10.81
CA VAL A 369 13.61 -6.86 10.93
C VAL A 369 13.91 -5.45 10.44
N LEU A 370 13.14 -4.97 9.46
CA LEU A 370 13.15 -3.58 9.03
C LEU A 370 11.83 -2.92 9.44
N ILE A 371 11.90 -1.72 10.04
CA ILE A 371 10.71 -0.98 10.46
C ILE A 371 10.74 0.41 9.82
N ASP A 372 9.84 0.69 8.87
CA ASP A 372 9.64 2.02 8.30
C ASP A 372 8.67 2.84 9.17
N GLU A 373 8.77 4.17 9.07
CA GLU A 373 8.05 5.13 9.93
C GLU A 373 8.20 4.81 11.43
N ALA A 374 9.38 4.33 11.84
CA ALA A 374 9.66 3.90 13.21
C ALA A 374 9.45 5.03 14.24
N CYS A 375 9.65 6.29 13.84
CA CYS A 375 9.46 7.46 14.71
C CYS A 375 7.99 7.73 15.06
N GLN A 376 7.03 7.24 14.26
CA GLN A 376 5.60 7.41 14.53
C GLN A 376 5.03 6.33 15.45
N SER A 377 5.81 5.30 15.77
CA SER A 377 5.40 4.20 16.65
C SER A 377 5.93 4.38 18.06
N ALA A 378 5.05 4.24 19.06
CA ALA A 378 5.47 4.09 20.44
C ALA A 378 6.35 2.84 20.56
N GLU A 379 7.37 2.89 21.41
CA GLU A 379 8.35 1.80 21.53
C GLU A 379 7.69 0.44 21.82
N SER A 380 6.65 0.40 22.66
CA SER A 380 5.89 -0.80 22.97
C SER A 380 5.28 -1.48 21.74
N ASN A 381 4.95 -0.72 20.70
CA ASN A 381 4.31 -1.24 19.49
C ASN A 381 5.30 -2.00 18.60
N LEU A 382 6.62 -1.85 18.82
CA LEU A 382 7.63 -2.56 18.04
C LEU A 382 7.91 -3.96 18.60
N PHE A 383 7.62 -4.23 19.87
CA PHE A 383 7.96 -5.51 20.51
C PHE A 383 7.45 -6.75 19.76
N PRO A 384 6.23 -6.78 19.19
CA PRO A 384 5.79 -7.94 18.42
C PRO A 384 6.67 -8.27 17.21
N THR A 385 7.43 -7.29 16.69
CA THR A 385 8.35 -7.51 15.56
C THR A 385 9.67 -8.12 16.00
N LEU A 386 10.09 -7.94 17.26
CA LEU A 386 11.44 -8.27 17.74
C LEU A 386 11.53 -9.66 18.38
N VAL A 387 10.41 -10.18 18.89
CA VAL A 387 10.36 -11.42 19.69
C VAL A 387 10.62 -12.70 18.88
N TYR A 388 10.61 -12.62 17.56
CA TYR A 388 10.77 -13.78 16.67
C TYR A 388 12.24 -14.03 16.26
N GLY A 389 13.19 -13.73 17.14
CA GLY A 389 14.61 -13.99 16.91
C GLY A 389 15.32 -12.95 16.05
N CYS A 390 14.97 -11.66 16.21
CA CYS A 390 15.64 -10.56 15.53
C CYS A 390 17.10 -10.43 15.96
N GLU A 391 18.02 -10.47 14.99
CA GLU A 391 19.48 -10.29 15.18
C GLU A 391 20.00 -9.06 14.44
N ARG A 392 19.29 -8.63 13.39
CA ARG A 392 19.50 -7.37 12.65
C ARG A 392 18.23 -6.53 12.69
N LEU A 393 18.31 -5.37 13.33
CA LEU A 393 17.23 -4.38 13.38
C LEU A 393 17.60 -3.13 12.59
N ILE A 394 16.77 -2.77 11.62
CA ILE A 394 16.93 -1.56 10.81
C ILE A 394 15.71 -0.68 11.04
N LEU A 395 15.89 0.45 11.71
CA LEU A 395 14.81 1.42 11.93
C LEU A 395 14.96 2.55 10.91
N VAL A 396 13.91 2.80 10.14
CA VAL A 396 13.82 3.89 9.17
C VAL A 396 12.75 4.86 9.65
N GLY A 397 13.06 6.15 9.69
CA GLY A 397 12.14 7.15 10.20
C GLY A 397 12.73 8.54 10.17
N ASP A 398 12.11 9.46 10.90
CA ASP A 398 12.60 10.82 11.06
C ASP A 398 12.11 11.41 12.39
N GLN A 399 13.01 11.64 13.36
CA GLN A 399 12.64 12.18 14.67
C GLN A 399 12.18 13.65 14.61
N ASN A 400 12.42 14.34 13.50
CA ASN A 400 11.96 15.71 13.28
C ASN A 400 10.56 15.78 12.64
N GLN A 401 9.95 14.63 12.34
CA GLN A 401 8.56 14.52 11.88
C GLN A 401 7.63 14.15 13.05
N LEU A 402 6.45 13.60 12.74
CA LEU A 402 5.45 13.29 13.76
C LEU A 402 5.96 12.24 14.77
N PRO A 403 5.84 12.50 16.08
CA PRO A 403 6.10 11.52 17.11
C PRO A 403 4.93 10.54 17.24
N PRO A 404 5.07 9.49 18.07
CA PRO A 404 3.97 8.61 18.43
C PRO A 404 2.81 9.38 19.04
N PHE A 405 1.60 9.06 18.58
CA PHE A 405 0.39 9.65 19.16
C PHE A 405 0.04 8.97 20.49
N VAL A 406 -0.03 9.77 21.55
CA VAL A 406 -0.44 9.34 22.88
C VAL A 406 -1.64 10.19 23.33
N SER A 407 -2.78 9.54 23.58
CA SER A 407 -4.01 10.23 23.99
C SER A 407 -3.99 10.68 25.45
N SER A 408 -3.27 9.96 26.32
CA SER A 408 -3.16 10.28 27.74
C SER A 408 -2.04 11.29 27.98
N PRO A 409 -2.33 12.51 28.47
CA PRO A 409 -1.30 13.50 28.80
C PRO A 409 -0.31 12.98 29.83
N LEU A 410 -0.78 12.22 30.83
CA LEU A 410 0.09 11.59 31.83
C LEU A 410 1.07 10.61 31.19
N ALA A 411 0.61 9.75 30.28
CA ALA A 411 1.51 8.80 29.61
C ALA A 411 2.51 9.51 28.69
N LEU A 412 2.10 10.60 28.04
CA LEU A 412 2.99 11.43 27.24
C LEU A 412 4.10 12.06 28.11
N GLU A 413 3.73 12.61 29.26
CA GLU A 413 4.67 13.17 30.25
C GLU A 413 5.64 12.11 30.79
N GLN A 414 5.16 10.88 30.98
CA GLN A 414 5.99 9.74 31.39
C GLN A 414 6.82 9.12 30.23
N GLY A 415 6.82 9.74 29.05
CA GLY A 415 7.73 9.38 27.95
C GLY A 415 7.19 8.39 26.93
N LEU A 416 5.89 8.01 26.96
CA LEU A 416 5.31 7.10 25.94
C LEU A 416 5.33 7.70 24.52
N GLY A 417 5.45 9.02 24.41
CA GLY A 417 5.64 9.73 23.14
C GLY A 417 7.08 9.74 22.62
N ILE A 418 8.02 9.06 23.28
CA ILE A 418 9.39 8.90 22.81
C ILE A 418 9.45 7.57 22.05
N SER A 419 9.74 7.64 20.74
CA SER A 419 9.93 6.44 19.93
C SER A 419 11.26 5.75 20.25
N LEU A 420 11.36 4.45 19.96
CA LEU A 420 12.62 3.70 20.08
C LEU A 420 13.75 4.38 19.28
N PHE A 421 13.42 4.87 18.08
CA PHE A 421 14.36 5.59 17.22
C PHE A 421 14.94 6.83 17.91
N ALA A 422 14.07 7.70 18.44
CA ALA A 422 14.49 8.90 19.14
C ALA A 422 15.29 8.57 20.42
N ARG A 423 14.87 7.55 21.18
CA ARG A 423 15.56 7.11 22.38
C ARG A 423 16.98 6.60 22.07
N LEU A 424 17.16 5.86 20.98
CA LEU A 424 18.48 5.36 20.57
C LEU A 424 19.42 6.49 20.12
N ILE A 425 18.91 7.52 19.44
CA ILE A 425 19.68 8.73 19.13
C ILE A 425 20.12 9.44 20.40
N SER A 426 19.21 9.65 21.35
CA SER A 426 19.56 10.22 22.66
C SER A 426 20.57 9.38 23.43
N GLY A 427 20.63 8.07 23.17
CA GLY A 427 21.63 7.15 23.68
C GLY A 427 22.99 7.20 22.97
N GLY A 428 23.17 8.07 21.97
CA GLY A 428 24.42 8.26 21.23
C GLY A 428 24.54 7.42 19.95
N LEU A 429 23.48 6.76 19.50
CA LEU A 429 23.49 6.05 18.21
C LEU A 429 23.25 7.03 17.07
N GLU A 430 24.29 7.31 16.29
CA GLU A 430 24.25 8.20 15.13
C GLU A 430 23.44 7.57 13.96
N PRO A 431 22.42 8.26 13.43
CA PRO A 431 21.66 7.78 12.28
C PRO A 431 22.37 8.09 10.95
N TYR A 432 22.15 7.24 9.95
CA TYR A 432 22.47 7.57 8.56
C TYR A 432 21.42 8.56 8.03
N LEU A 433 21.83 9.82 7.84
CA LEU A 433 20.96 10.87 7.32
C LEU A 433 20.93 10.83 5.78
N LEU A 434 19.74 10.72 5.19
CA LEU A 434 19.55 10.90 3.75
C LEU A 434 19.56 12.40 3.42
N THR A 435 20.45 12.84 2.53
CA THR A 435 20.80 14.27 2.38
C THR A 435 20.26 14.94 1.11
N GLU A 436 19.55 14.23 0.24
CA GLU A 436 19.02 14.78 -1.01
C GLU A 436 17.51 14.55 -1.10
N GLN A 437 16.74 15.64 -1.27
CA GLN A 437 15.29 15.61 -1.44
C GLN A 437 14.89 15.85 -2.89
N TYR A 438 13.86 15.12 -3.33
CA TYR A 438 13.36 15.09 -4.72
C TYR A 438 11.88 15.52 -4.84
N ARG A 439 11.26 16.02 -3.76
CA ARG A 439 9.82 16.31 -3.73
C ARG A 439 9.51 17.78 -3.98
N MET A 440 10.12 18.67 -3.20
CA MET A 440 9.72 20.07 -3.08
C MET A 440 10.59 20.98 -3.94
N HIS A 441 10.03 22.10 -4.41
CA HIS A 441 10.81 23.19 -4.99
C HIS A 441 11.92 23.65 -4.01
N PRO A 442 13.14 24.01 -4.48
CA PRO A 442 14.27 24.37 -3.61
C PRO A 442 13.92 25.41 -2.53
N ASP A 443 13.17 26.45 -2.86
CA ASP A 443 12.83 27.51 -1.91
C ASP A 443 11.83 27.05 -0.82
N ILE A 444 10.96 26.07 -1.12
CA ILE A 444 10.07 25.44 -0.12
C ILE A 444 10.90 24.57 0.83
N ALA A 445 11.81 23.77 0.27
CA ALA A 445 12.64 22.84 1.05
C ALA A 445 13.64 23.56 1.97
N ASN A 446 14.10 24.76 1.58
CA ASN A 446 15.16 25.48 2.27
C ASN A 446 14.85 25.79 3.74
N PHE A 447 13.62 26.19 4.04
CA PHE A 447 13.19 26.45 5.43
C PHE A 447 13.33 25.18 6.28
N SER A 448 12.72 24.08 5.83
CA SER A 448 12.77 22.81 6.56
C SER A 448 14.18 22.28 6.73
N SER A 449 15.03 22.40 5.71
CA SER A 449 16.43 21.98 5.77
C SER A 449 17.21 22.76 6.83
N THR A 450 17.08 24.09 6.83
CA THR A 450 17.82 24.98 7.74
C THR A 450 17.36 24.78 9.18
N GLU A 451 16.06 24.81 9.42
CA GLU A 451 15.47 24.79 10.77
C GLU A 451 15.62 23.42 11.45
N PHE A 452 15.34 22.33 10.73
CA PHE A 452 15.25 21.00 11.35
C PHE A 452 16.47 20.11 11.08
N TYR A 453 17.26 20.40 10.04
CA TYR A 453 18.38 19.54 9.62
C TYR A 453 19.70 20.29 9.45
N SER A 454 19.82 21.48 10.05
CA SER A 454 21.04 22.30 10.06
C SER A 454 21.60 22.58 8.64
N GLY A 455 20.73 22.67 7.64
CA GLY A 455 21.10 22.90 6.24
C GLY A 455 21.77 21.71 5.55
N LYS A 456 21.78 20.51 6.16
CA LYS A 456 22.42 19.31 5.59
C LYS A 456 21.62 18.68 4.43
N VAL A 457 20.33 18.98 4.34
CA VAL A 457 19.43 18.40 3.32
C VAL A 457 19.38 19.32 2.12
N LYS A 458 19.87 18.84 0.98
CA LYS A 458 19.91 19.56 -0.28
C LYS A 458 18.78 19.14 -1.20
N THR A 459 18.45 20.01 -2.14
CA THR A 459 17.48 19.70 -3.20
C THR A 459 18.22 19.17 -4.42
N ALA A 460 17.84 17.98 -4.89
CA ALA A 460 18.48 17.35 -6.04
C ALA A 460 17.77 17.67 -7.37
N ILE A 461 16.53 18.16 -7.32
CA ILE A 461 15.77 18.61 -8.48
C ILE A 461 15.99 20.10 -8.75
N ALA A 462 15.88 20.53 -10.00
CA ALA A 462 16.01 21.94 -10.37
C ALA A 462 14.73 22.73 -10.02
N LYS A 463 14.80 24.07 -10.04
CA LYS A 463 13.60 24.91 -9.84
C LYS A 463 12.59 24.68 -10.96
N GLU A 464 13.11 24.45 -12.16
CA GLU A 464 12.37 24.23 -13.40
C GLU A 464 11.55 22.93 -13.36
N ASP A 465 11.99 21.92 -12.59
CA ASP A 465 11.28 20.64 -12.40
C ASP A 465 10.05 20.79 -11.47
N ARG A 466 9.93 21.93 -10.77
CA ARG A 466 8.81 22.26 -9.88
C ARG A 466 8.31 23.68 -10.16
N PRO A 467 7.73 23.91 -11.35
CA PRO A 467 7.32 25.24 -11.77
C PRO A 467 6.28 25.84 -10.82
N ILE A 468 6.31 27.15 -10.70
CA ILE A 468 5.38 27.90 -9.85
C ILE A 468 3.96 27.79 -10.44
N PRO A 469 2.97 27.34 -9.66
CA PRO A 469 1.58 27.28 -10.11
C PRO A 469 1.06 28.61 -10.66
N ARG A 470 0.34 28.57 -11.79
CA ARG A 470 -0.39 29.74 -12.31
C ARG A 470 -1.71 29.92 -11.56
N GLY A 471 -2.37 31.05 -11.78
CA GLY A 471 -3.70 31.33 -11.22
C GLY A 471 -3.70 31.93 -9.83
N PHE A 472 -2.55 32.03 -9.17
CA PHE A 472 -2.40 32.72 -7.89
C PHE A 472 -1.41 33.89 -8.03
N ASN A 473 -1.71 35.03 -7.42
CA ASN A 473 -0.80 36.18 -7.45
C ASN A 473 0.26 36.04 -6.35
N TRP A 474 1.34 35.33 -6.68
CA TRP A 474 2.42 35.06 -5.74
C TRP A 474 3.10 36.35 -5.27
N PRO A 475 3.35 36.52 -3.94
CA PRO A 475 4.05 37.69 -3.42
C PRO A 475 5.43 37.90 -4.06
N ASN A 476 6.08 36.79 -4.42
CA ASN A 476 7.32 36.77 -5.19
C ASN A 476 7.18 35.80 -6.36
N MET A 477 7.28 36.30 -7.58
CA MET A 477 7.11 35.53 -8.82
C MET A 477 8.16 34.44 -9.04
N ASN A 478 9.21 34.38 -8.20
CA ASN A 478 10.25 33.35 -8.26
C ASN A 478 10.18 32.35 -7.08
N ILE A 479 9.22 32.51 -6.16
CA ILE A 479 9.10 31.68 -4.95
C ILE A 479 7.65 31.18 -4.81
N PRO A 480 7.38 29.87 -4.89
CA PRO A 480 6.05 29.30 -4.74
C PRO A 480 5.63 29.18 -3.26
N VAL A 481 5.75 30.28 -2.50
CA VAL A 481 5.35 30.36 -1.09
C VAL A 481 4.65 31.68 -0.85
N ALA A 482 3.48 31.62 -0.22
CA ALA A 482 2.73 32.79 0.22
C ALA A 482 2.19 32.57 1.63
N PHE A 483 2.25 33.62 2.45
CA PHE A 483 1.53 33.69 3.71
C PHE A 483 0.45 34.74 3.56
N ILE A 484 -0.81 34.34 3.68
CA ILE A 484 -1.96 35.24 3.51
C ILE A 484 -2.50 35.58 4.89
N ASP A 485 -2.28 36.81 5.33
CA ASP A 485 -2.87 37.31 6.56
C ASP A 485 -4.35 37.66 6.34
N ILE A 486 -5.21 36.94 7.04
CA ILE A 486 -6.66 37.11 7.01
C ILE A 486 -7.17 37.91 8.23
N CYS A 487 -6.28 38.43 9.07
CA CYS A 487 -6.66 39.24 10.20
C CYS A 487 -7.20 40.59 9.72
N PRO A 488 -8.35 41.06 10.26
CA PRO A 488 -8.84 42.39 9.96
C PRO A 488 -7.90 43.43 10.59
N LYS A 489 -7.40 44.38 9.79
CA LYS A 489 -6.46 45.40 10.27
C LYS A 489 -7.15 46.56 10.98
N SER A 490 -8.36 46.87 10.56
CA SER A 490 -9.14 47.97 11.13
C SER A 490 -10.64 47.79 10.88
N VAL A 491 -11.41 48.65 11.54
CA VAL A 491 -12.85 48.76 11.34
C VAL A 491 -13.13 50.10 10.69
N THR A 492 -14.08 50.18 9.76
CA THR A 492 -14.41 51.47 9.13
C THR A 492 -14.94 52.46 10.17
N ARG A 493 -14.45 53.71 10.13
CA ARG A 493 -14.84 54.78 11.08
C ARG A 493 -16.36 55.03 11.13
N ASN A 494 -17.05 54.80 10.02
CA ASN A 494 -18.48 55.05 9.87
C ASN A 494 -19.35 53.79 10.05
N ASN A 495 -18.75 52.60 10.14
CA ASN A 495 -19.49 51.35 10.35
C ASN A 495 -18.65 50.36 11.17
N PRO A 496 -18.89 50.26 12.49
CA PRO A 496 -18.14 49.37 13.39
C PRO A 496 -18.37 47.87 13.10
N ASP A 497 -19.30 47.53 12.20
CA ASP A 497 -19.57 46.16 11.74
C ASP A 497 -18.97 45.86 10.35
N LYS A 498 -18.13 46.75 9.81
CA LYS A 498 -17.38 46.53 8.57
C LYS A 498 -15.87 46.52 8.83
N LEU A 499 -15.26 45.36 8.61
CA LEU A 499 -13.83 45.06 8.73
C LEU A 499 -13.09 45.31 7.41
N ILE A 500 -11.83 45.75 7.50
CA ILE A 500 -10.94 46.03 6.37
C ILE A 500 -9.77 45.03 6.36
N TYR A 501 -9.51 44.43 5.20
CA TYR A 501 -8.50 43.36 4.98
C TYR A 501 -7.46 43.76 3.93
N SER A 502 -6.58 44.74 4.21
CA SER A 502 -5.75 45.36 3.15
C SER A 502 -4.86 44.42 2.35
N ASP A 503 -4.35 43.34 2.95
CA ASP A 503 -3.30 42.49 2.32
C ASP A 503 -3.90 41.25 1.62
N LEU A 504 -5.15 40.91 1.92
CA LEU A 504 -5.83 39.75 1.37
C LEU A 504 -6.07 39.87 -0.14
N PHE A 505 -6.35 41.10 -0.59
CA PHE A 505 -6.71 41.40 -1.98
C PHE A 505 -5.52 41.49 -2.92
N GLU A 506 -4.30 41.60 -2.39
CA GLU A 506 -3.10 41.60 -3.22
C GLU A 506 -2.84 40.22 -3.84
N HIS A 507 -3.39 39.15 -3.26
CA HIS A 507 -3.10 37.78 -3.68
C HIS A 507 -4.25 37.07 -4.39
N ILE A 508 -5.48 37.53 -4.18
CA ILE A 508 -6.70 36.90 -4.68
C ILE A 508 -7.25 37.77 -5.80
N ASN A 509 -7.08 37.31 -7.06
CA ASN A 509 -7.70 37.88 -8.26
C ASN A 509 -9.21 37.58 -8.30
N ASP A 510 -9.95 38.18 -7.38
CA ASP A 510 -11.42 38.21 -7.38
C ASP A 510 -11.83 39.67 -7.57
N ASP A 511 -13.06 39.93 -8.04
CA ASP A 511 -13.61 41.28 -7.97
C ASP A 511 -13.59 41.67 -6.49
N SER A 512 -12.62 42.48 -6.09
CA SER A 512 -12.21 42.73 -4.68
C SER A 512 -13.34 43.04 -3.69
N GLN A 513 -14.54 43.38 -4.18
CA GLN A 513 -15.75 43.59 -3.40
C GLN A 513 -16.40 42.27 -2.90
N ASP A 514 -16.33 41.16 -3.65
CA ASP A 514 -17.08 39.93 -3.32
C ASP A 514 -16.53 39.18 -2.10
N ILE A 515 -15.20 39.02 -1.98
CA ILE A 515 -14.60 38.38 -0.80
C ILE A 515 -14.73 39.26 0.45
N GLU A 516 -14.60 40.58 0.32
CA GLU A 516 -14.77 41.50 1.45
C GLU A 516 -16.19 41.44 2.00
N GLU A 517 -17.20 41.41 1.11
CA GLU A 517 -18.61 41.31 1.49
C GLU A 517 -18.91 39.98 2.19
N GLU A 518 -18.47 38.86 1.63
CA GLU A 518 -18.64 37.53 2.24
C GLU A 518 -17.99 37.44 3.62
N LEU A 519 -16.75 37.93 3.78
CA LEU A 519 -16.06 37.95 5.07
C LEU A 519 -16.76 38.84 6.10
N ASN A 520 -17.27 39.99 5.66
CA ASN A 520 -18.07 40.86 6.53
C ASN A 520 -19.42 40.25 6.91
N GLN A 521 -20.06 39.45 6.03
CA GLN A 521 -21.26 38.69 6.36
C GLN A 521 -20.97 37.58 7.39
N ILE A 522 -19.87 36.85 7.21
CA ILE A 522 -19.39 35.85 8.17
C ILE A 522 -19.14 36.50 9.54
N TYR A 523 -18.47 37.66 9.57
CA TYR A 523 -18.23 38.40 10.81
C TYR A 523 -19.54 38.81 11.51
N LYS A 524 -20.49 39.40 10.78
CA LYS A 524 -21.79 39.83 11.32
C LYS A 524 -22.62 38.68 11.88
N SER A 525 -22.62 37.53 11.20
CA SER A 525 -23.34 36.34 11.65
C SER A 525 -22.70 35.72 12.91
N ASN A 526 -21.36 35.71 13.00
CA ASN A 526 -20.62 35.17 14.14
C ASN A 526 -20.67 36.06 15.40
N LYS A 527 -20.68 37.39 15.25
CA LYS A 527 -20.81 38.33 16.38
C LYS A 527 -22.07 38.10 17.22
N ARG A 528 -23.12 37.52 16.63
CA ARG A 528 -24.36 37.11 17.33
C ARG A 528 -24.19 35.83 18.15
N ILE A 529 -23.18 35.01 17.85
CA ILE A 529 -22.99 33.65 18.39
C ILE A 529 -21.85 33.60 19.42
N ASN A 530 -20.78 34.39 19.28
CA ASN A 530 -19.66 34.46 20.22
C ASN A 530 -19.23 35.92 20.48
N ARG A 531 -19.12 36.33 21.75
CA ARG A 531 -18.46 37.58 22.15
C ARG A 531 -16.93 37.38 22.09
N PRO A 532 -16.14 38.33 21.55
CA PRO A 532 -14.69 38.22 21.49
C PRO A 532 -14.09 38.09 22.90
N LYS A 533 -13.10 37.20 23.06
CA LYS A 533 -12.48 36.88 24.36
C LYS A 533 -11.27 37.76 24.72
N ARG A 534 -10.74 38.57 23.78
CA ARG A 534 -9.60 39.49 24.02
C ARG A 534 -10.04 40.96 24.02
N SER A 535 -9.30 41.76 24.78
CA SER A 535 -9.57 43.18 25.08
C SER A 535 -9.37 44.15 23.92
N ASP A 536 -8.73 43.72 22.83
CA ASP A 536 -8.44 44.50 21.62
C ASP A 536 -9.51 44.36 20.53
N GLY A 537 -10.44 43.41 20.63
CA GLY A 537 -11.64 43.31 19.77
C GLY A 537 -11.42 42.98 18.29
N LEU A 538 -10.19 43.10 17.77
CA LEU A 538 -9.82 42.88 16.38
C LEU A 538 -9.24 41.48 16.11
N SER A 539 -8.65 40.81 17.10
CA SER A 539 -7.76 39.66 16.87
C SER A 539 -8.39 38.27 17.07
N SER A 540 -9.68 38.14 17.38
CA SER A 540 -10.26 36.85 17.83
C SER A 540 -11.62 36.48 17.20
N GLY A 541 -11.97 37.06 16.05
CA GLY A 541 -13.37 37.15 15.60
C GLY A 541 -13.97 35.94 14.87
N PHE A 542 -13.17 34.98 14.41
CA PHE A 542 -13.66 33.93 13.49
C PHE A 542 -13.55 32.51 14.00
N GLU A 543 -12.83 32.28 15.10
CA GLU A 543 -12.70 30.95 15.67
C GLU A 543 -13.99 30.52 16.37
N LEU A 544 -14.61 29.48 15.84
CA LEU A 544 -15.76 28.82 16.43
C LEU A 544 -15.34 27.49 17.03
N GLN A 545 -15.65 27.30 18.30
CA GLN A 545 -15.49 25.99 18.94
C GLN A 545 -16.79 25.20 18.79
N SER A 546 -16.69 23.99 18.24
CA SER A 546 -17.81 23.05 18.19
C SER A 546 -18.15 22.56 19.60
N LYS A 547 -19.36 22.86 20.09
CA LYS A 547 -19.87 22.37 21.39
C LYS A 547 -19.88 20.84 21.50
N ALA A 548 -19.92 20.12 20.38
CA ALA A 548 -20.02 18.66 20.33
C ALA A 548 -18.66 17.95 20.22
N SER A 549 -17.59 18.63 19.78
CA SER A 549 -16.31 17.96 19.48
C SER A 549 -15.07 18.62 20.06
N ASN A 550 -15.22 19.68 20.87
CA ASN A 550 -14.14 20.53 21.41
C ASN A 550 -13.11 21.04 20.37
N SER A 551 -13.35 20.81 19.08
CA SER A 551 -12.50 21.23 17.96
C SER A 551 -12.87 22.63 17.51
N TYR A 552 -11.91 23.31 16.88
CA TYR A 552 -12.05 24.67 16.35
C TYR A 552 -12.26 24.67 14.83
N CYS A 553 -12.89 25.72 14.32
CA CYS A 553 -12.90 26.09 12.91
C CYS A 553 -12.87 27.62 12.77
N ASN A 554 -12.38 28.10 11.64
CA ASN A 554 -12.38 29.49 11.22
C ASN A 554 -13.10 29.60 9.87
N LEU A 555 -14.28 30.23 9.89
CA LEU A 555 -15.13 30.36 8.71
C LEU A 555 -14.53 31.28 7.64
N ALA A 556 -13.76 32.29 8.05
CA ALA A 556 -13.07 33.20 7.13
C ALA A 556 -11.93 32.47 6.40
N GLU A 557 -11.10 31.71 7.13
CA GLU A 557 -10.07 30.86 6.52
C GLU A 557 -10.68 29.88 5.52
N ALA A 558 -11.77 29.21 5.92
CA ALA A 558 -12.42 28.24 5.06
C ALA A 558 -12.90 28.88 3.74
N GLN A 559 -13.44 30.10 3.78
CA GLN A 559 -13.85 30.81 2.57
C GLN A 559 -12.66 31.21 1.69
N VAL A 560 -11.59 31.74 2.29
CA VAL A 560 -10.37 32.12 1.57
C VAL A 560 -9.74 30.91 0.88
N VAL A 561 -9.67 29.76 1.56
CA VAL A 561 -9.18 28.49 0.99
C VAL A 561 -9.98 28.11 -0.26
N ILE A 562 -11.31 28.15 -0.22
CA ILE A 562 -12.15 27.82 -1.38
C ILE A 562 -11.86 28.74 -2.57
N LYS A 563 -11.66 30.04 -2.33
CA LYS A 563 -11.32 30.99 -3.40
C LYS A 563 -9.95 30.73 -4.01
N ILE A 564 -8.95 30.43 -3.19
CA ILE A 564 -7.60 30.05 -3.67
C ILE A 564 -7.69 28.79 -4.54
N ILE A 565 -8.41 27.76 -4.10
CA ILE A 565 -8.58 26.53 -4.89
C ILE A 565 -9.24 26.83 -6.23
N ARG A 566 -10.31 27.65 -6.26
CA ARG A 566 -10.99 28.05 -7.51
C ARG A 566 -10.07 28.79 -8.47
N GLN A 567 -9.18 29.62 -7.95
CA GLN A 567 -8.22 30.38 -8.76
C GLN A 567 -7.11 29.52 -9.34
N LEU A 568 -6.58 28.59 -8.54
CA LEU A 568 -5.57 27.64 -9.01
C LEU A 568 -6.13 26.79 -10.16
N ILE A 569 -7.34 26.25 -10.04
CA ILE A 569 -7.93 25.39 -11.08
C ILE A 569 -8.44 26.15 -12.32
N SER A 570 -8.67 27.46 -12.23
CA SER A 570 -9.26 28.22 -13.34
C SER A 570 -8.25 28.70 -14.39
N VAL A 571 -6.96 28.81 -14.02
CA VAL A 571 -5.92 29.42 -14.88
C VAL A 571 -4.70 28.49 -15.08
N SER A 572 -4.65 27.34 -14.41
CA SER A 572 -3.48 26.45 -14.47
C SER A 572 -3.84 25.03 -14.87
N ASP A 573 -2.83 24.23 -15.23
CA ASP A 573 -2.96 22.81 -15.52
C ASP A 573 -3.17 21.94 -14.25
N ILE A 574 -3.53 22.56 -13.13
CA ILE A 574 -3.74 21.91 -11.84
C ILE A 574 -5.18 21.41 -11.78
N SER A 575 -5.32 20.09 -11.60
CA SER A 575 -6.61 19.49 -11.27
C SER A 575 -6.87 19.62 -9.77
N LEU A 576 -8.14 19.54 -9.37
CA LEU A 576 -8.49 19.46 -7.94
C LEU A 576 -7.67 18.36 -7.25
N SER A 577 -7.43 17.23 -7.94
CA SER A 577 -6.77 16.05 -7.38
C SER A 577 -5.28 16.24 -7.09
N ASP A 578 -4.70 17.35 -7.54
CA ASP A 578 -3.33 17.77 -7.28
C ASP A 578 -3.26 18.71 -6.04
N ILE A 579 -4.41 19.08 -5.46
CA ILE A 579 -4.52 20.01 -4.35
C ILE A 579 -4.81 19.26 -3.04
N GLY A 580 -3.95 19.49 -2.05
CA GLY A 580 -4.13 19.05 -0.67
C GLY A 580 -4.35 20.22 0.28
N VAL A 581 -5.38 20.16 1.11
CA VAL A 581 -5.66 21.13 2.18
C VAL A 581 -5.45 20.47 3.53
N ILE A 582 -4.56 21.05 4.33
CA ILE A 582 -4.16 20.50 5.64
C ILE A 582 -4.63 21.45 6.73
N SER A 583 -5.31 20.93 7.75
CA SER A 583 -5.62 21.68 8.97
C SER A 583 -5.42 20.82 10.22
N PRO A 584 -4.90 21.37 11.33
CA PRO A 584 -4.77 20.63 12.59
C PRO A 584 -6.12 20.33 13.26
N TYR A 585 -7.19 21.06 12.90
CA TYR A 585 -8.49 20.93 13.56
C TYR A 585 -9.50 20.16 12.71
N ASN A 586 -10.04 19.07 13.27
CA ASN A 586 -11.14 18.30 12.67
C ASN A 586 -12.38 19.16 12.34
N GLY A 587 -12.65 20.17 13.17
CA GLY A 587 -13.70 21.15 12.95
C GLY A 587 -13.48 21.95 11.67
N GLN A 588 -12.25 22.39 11.42
CA GLN A 588 -11.90 23.14 10.21
C GLN A 588 -11.98 22.27 8.97
N VAL A 589 -11.48 21.03 9.03
CA VAL A 589 -11.61 20.06 7.93
C VAL A 589 -13.06 19.86 7.56
N ARG A 590 -13.95 19.63 8.53
CA ARG A 590 -15.39 19.48 8.26
C ARG A 590 -16.01 20.71 7.63
N GLU A 591 -15.61 21.90 8.05
CA GLU A 591 -16.13 23.15 7.48
C GLU A 591 -15.67 23.36 6.04
N ILE A 592 -14.39 23.16 5.73
CA ILE A 592 -13.88 23.27 4.36
C ILE A 592 -14.54 22.21 3.46
N THR A 593 -14.63 20.96 3.94
CA THR A 593 -15.33 19.87 3.23
C THR A 593 -16.79 20.20 2.96
N LYS A 594 -17.49 20.81 3.92
CA LYS A 594 -18.88 21.26 3.75
C LYS A 594 -18.97 22.27 2.62
N ARG A 595 -18.09 23.30 2.60
CA ARG A 595 -18.09 24.32 1.55
C ARG A 595 -17.73 23.76 0.18
N CYS A 596 -16.78 22.83 0.09
CA CYS A 596 -16.48 22.10 -1.16
C CYS A 596 -17.73 21.41 -1.72
N ARG A 597 -18.51 20.75 -0.86
CA ARG A 597 -19.75 20.07 -1.29
C ARG A 597 -20.84 21.05 -1.73
N GLU A 598 -20.98 22.19 -1.05
CA GLU A 598 -21.94 23.24 -1.41
C GLU A 598 -21.70 23.80 -2.82
N ILE A 599 -20.45 23.75 -3.29
CA ILE A 599 -20.06 24.22 -4.63
C ILE A 599 -19.90 23.09 -5.65
N GLY A 600 -20.33 21.87 -5.29
CA GLY A 600 -20.36 20.71 -6.17
C GLY A 600 -19.07 19.89 -6.26
N TRP A 601 -18.06 20.15 -5.43
CA TRP A 601 -16.83 19.35 -5.40
C TRP A 601 -16.98 18.13 -4.50
N THR A 602 -16.47 16.99 -4.96
CA THR A 602 -16.44 15.76 -4.16
C THR A 602 -15.19 15.69 -3.30
N VAL A 603 -15.33 15.33 -2.03
CA VAL A 603 -14.21 15.24 -1.07
C VAL A 603 -14.10 13.81 -0.59
N ASP A 604 -13.11 13.09 -1.11
CA ASP A 604 -12.71 11.74 -0.71
C ASP A 604 -11.24 11.51 -1.07
N ALA A 605 -10.56 10.57 -0.41
CA ALA A 605 -9.14 10.26 -0.60
C ALA A 605 -8.78 9.83 -2.05
N SER A 606 -9.79 9.50 -2.85
CA SER A 606 -9.69 9.11 -4.26
C SER A 606 -10.36 10.09 -5.23
N THR A 607 -10.88 11.24 -4.77
CA THR A 607 -11.64 12.19 -5.60
C THR A 607 -11.12 13.63 -5.49
N ASP A 608 -11.92 14.60 -5.96
CA ASP A 608 -11.50 15.92 -6.40
C ASP A 608 -10.54 16.64 -5.45
N VAL A 609 -10.80 16.89 -4.15
CA VAL A 609 -9.84 17.59 -3.26
C VAL A 609 -9.53 16.78 -2.01
N ASN A 610 -8.25 16.62 -1.68
CA ASN A 610 -7.81 15.95 -0.46
C ASN A 610 -7.76 16.93 0.73
N ILE A 611 -8.66 16.76 1.70
CA ILE A 611 -8.73 17.59 2.91
C ILE A 611 -8.55 16.70 4.14
N VAL A 612 -7.48 16.90 4.90
CA VAL A 612 -7.16 16.01 6.04
C VAL A 612 -6.90 16.75 7.33
N SER A 613 -7.19 16.08 8.45
CA SER A 613 -6.92 16.58 9.78
C SER A 613 -5.62 15.99 10.33
N ASN A 614 -4.71 16.88 10.74
CA ASN A 614 -3.35 16.55 11.14
C ASN A 614 -2.52 15.91 10.02
N PHE A 615 -1.21 16.14 10.06
CA PHE A 615 -0.22 15.50 9.17
C PHE A 615 -0.15 13.96 9.27
N LYS A 616 -1.08 13.30 9.99
CA LYS A 616 -1.14 11.85 10.20
C LYS A 616 -1.63 11.08 8.99
N ASP A 617 -2.42 11.73 8.14
CA ASP A 617 -2.91 11.13 6.91
C ASP A 617 -1.92 11.43 5.77
N ASN A 618 -1.02 10.48 5.54
CA ASN A 618 -0.15 10.44 4.36
C ASN A 618 -0.95 10.31 3.03
N SER A 619 -2.29 10.30 3.06
CA SER A 619 -3.17 10.19 1.89
C SER A 619 -3.10 11.39 0.94
N ILE A 620 -2.56 12.53 1.38
CA ILE A 620 -2.31 13.69 0.50
C ILE A 620 -1.13 13.44 -0.44
N ILE A 621 -0.22 12.54 -0.07
CA ILE A 621 0.99 12.28 -0.85
C ILE A 621 0.67 11.16 -1.83
N LYS A 622 0.23 11.52 -3.05
CA LYS A 622 0.32 10.59 -4.17
C LYS A 622 1.79 10.19 -4.34
N PRO A 623 2.12 8.90 -4.55
CA PRO A 623 3.48 8.52 -4.91
C PRO A 623 3.88 9.31 -6.15
N ASP A 624 5.09 9.88 -6.12
CA ASP A 624 5.65 10.57 -7.28
C ASP A 624 5.55 9.62 -8.48
N LYS A 625 4.97 10.07 -9.59
CA LYS A 625 5.20 9.38 -10.87
C LYS A 625 6.73 9.38 -11.04
N PRO A 626 7.36 8.22 -11.26
CA PRO A 626 8.79 8.20 -11.53
C PRO A 626 9.05 9.12 -12.74
N PRO A 627 10.18 9.87 -12.74
CA PRO A 627 10.59 10.64 -13.91
C PRO A 627 10.68 9.79 -15.17
#